data_AF-A0A139XHR6-F1
#
_entry.id   AF-A0A139XHR6-F1
#
_cell.length_a   1.000
_cell.length_b   1.000
_cell.length_c   1.000
_cell.angle_alpha   90.00
_cell.angle_beta   90.00
_cell.angle_gamma   90.00
#
_symmetry.space_group_name_H-M   'P 1'
#
loop_
_entity.id
_entity.type
_entity.pdbx_description
1 polymer ?
#
loop_
_entity_poly.entity_id
_entity_poly.type
_entity_poly.pdbx_seq_one_letter_code
_entity_poly.pdbx_strand_id
1 'polypeptide(L)'
;MSQHTIDVVLEVIAGESVNLPIDWTPPSGIQKAVDVFVGYLLLDAWIGNGDRHHENWGIVRMKTASTSEETQHLAPTYDHASSLGRDLSDSQRQKRSVEAYANKCFSAFYGSVDDRKTLKTFDVFSLVAHRYPEAACVWLERLENISKVDILDIFNRINRSRISPDASRFAQSILEINCHRLLTLRETLL
;
A
#
# COMPACT_ATOMS: atom_id res chain seq x y z
N MET A 1 -14.68 10.94 16.95
CA MET A 1 -14.87 9.53 16.61
C MET A 1 -14.08 9.25 15.34
N SER A 2 -13.19 8.27 15.38
CA SER A 2 -12.37 7.89 14.24
C SER A 2 -13.22 7.03 13.28
N GLN A 3 -13.77 7.64 12.22
CA GLN A 3 -14.77 7.00 11.34
C GLN A 3 -14.17 6.07 10.26
N HIS A 4 -12.84 5.92 10.22
CA HIS A 4 -12.12 5.12 9.22
C HIS A 4 -11.17 4.12 9.89
N THR A 5 -11.74 3.20 10.67
CA THR A 5 -10.95 2.07 11.18
C THR A 5 -10.65 1.09 10.05
N ILE A 6 -9.51 0.42 10.14
CA ILE A 6 -9.12 -0.58 9.13
C ILE A 6 -10.16 -1.72 9.04
N ASP A 7 -10.76 -2.12 10.17
CA ASP A 7 -11.75 -3.20 10.20
C ASP A 7 -13.00 -2.90 9.37
N VAL A 8 -13.55 -1.67 9.47
CA VAL A 8 -14.74 -1.29 8.69
C VAL A 8 -14.42 -1.29 7.20
N VAL A 9 -13.21 -0.84 6.81
CA VAL A 9 -12.78 -0.84 5.41
C VAL A 9 -12.65 -2.26 4.88
N LEU A 10 -12.02 -3.16 5.65
CA LEU A 10 -11.91 -4.57 5.29
C LEU A 10 -13.27 -5.24 5.18
N GLU A 11 -14.21 -4.96 6.08
CA GLU A 11 -15.56 -5.51 6.04
C GLU A 11 -16.32 -5.09 4.78
N VAL A 12 -16.26 -3.80 4.41
CA VAL A 12 -16.88 -3.29 3.19
C VAL A 12 -16.30 -3.96 1.94
N ILE A 13 -14.97 -4.10 1.86
CA ILE A 13 -14.29 -4.67 0.69
C ILE A 13 -14.43 -6.20 0.63
N ALA A 14 -14.54 -6.88 1.78
CA ALA A 14 -14.75 -8.32 1.85
C ALA A 14 -16.18 -8.75 1.51
N GLY A 15 -17.11 -7.81 1.38
CA GLY A 15 -18.49 -8.09 0.99
C GLY A 15 -18.58 -8.81 -0.36
N GLU A 16 -19.45 -9.81 -0.45
CA GLU A 16 -19.59 -10.67 -1.63
C GLU A 16 -19.98 -9.92 -2.92
N SER A 17 -20.56 -8.72 -2.78
CA SER A 17 -20.92 -7.88 -3.92
C SER A 17 -19.72 -7.16 -4.56
N VAL A 18 -18.57 -7.07 -3.87
CA VAL A 18 -17.38 -6.35 -4.36
C VAL A 18 -16.46 -7.30 -5.11
N ASN A 19 -16.46 -7.15 -6.43
CA ASN A 19 -15.66 -7.94 -7.33
C ASN A 19 -14.22 -7.41 -7.44
N LEU A 20 -13.35 -8.23 -8.04
CA LEU A 20 -11.99 -7.83 -8.43
C LEU A 20 -12.02 -6.61 -9.37
N PRO A 21 -10.90 -5.87 -9.48
CA PRO A 21 -10.77 -4.79 -10.44
C PRO A 21 -11.12 -5.23 -11.87
N ILE A 22 -11.79 -4.33 -12.59
CA ILE A 22 -12.27 -4.57 -13.97
C ILE A 22 -11.08 -4.87 -14.89
N ASP A 23 -11.24 -5.87 -15.74
CA ASP A 23 -10.26 -6.30 -16.74
C ASP A 23 -8.85 -6.61 -16.19
N TRP A 24 -8.75 -6.92 -14.89
CA TRP A 24 -7.50 -7.26 -14.23
C TRP A 24 -7.41 -8.74 -13.93
N THR A 25 -6.28 -9.36 -14.30
CA THR A 25 -5.99 -10.75 -13.96
C THR A 25 -5.23 -10.81 -12.63
N PRO A 26 -5.81 -11.41 -11.57
CA PRO A 26 -5.12 -11.51 -10.29
C PRO A 26 -3.95 -12.51 -10.36
N PRO A 27 -2.89 -12.33 -9.54
CA PRO A 27 -1.91 -13.38 -9.27
C PRO A 27 -2.60 -14.64 -8.73
N SER A 28 -1.99 -15.81 -8.95
CA SER A 28 -2.44 -17.06 -8.34
C SER A 28 -2.55 -16.90 -6.82
N GLY A 29 -3.67 -17.34 -6.23
CA GLY A 29 -3.95 -17.22 -4.80
C GLY A 29 -4.72 -15.96 -4.40
N ILE A 30 -4.87 -14.96 -5.29
CA ILE A 30 -5.70 -13.78 -5.05
C ILE A 30 -7.07 -14.00 -5.70
N GLN A 31 -8.13 -14.02 -4.91
CA GLN A 31 -9.47 -14.42 -5.39
C GLN A 31 -10.55 -13.36 -5.13
N LYS A 32 -10.41 -12.59 -4.06
CA LYS A 32 -11.41 -11.62 -3.60
C LYS A 32 -10.86 -10.20 -3.63
N ALA A 33 -11.76 -9.21 -3.68
CA ALA A 33 -11.39 -7.80 -3.60
C ALA A 33 -10.56 -7.49 -2.33
N VAL A 34 -10.89 -8.12 -1.20
CA VAL A 34 -10.10 -7.92 0.04
C VAL A 34 -8.67 -8.44 -0.09
N ASP A 35 -8.45 -9.55 -0.79
CA ASP A 35 -7.10 -10.07 -1.06
C ASP A 35 -6.28 -9.08 -1.88
N VAL A 36 -6.91 -8.37 -2.82
CA VAL A 36 -6.27 -7.29 -3.58
C VAL A 36 -5.94 -6.10 -2.68
N PHE A 37 -6.85 -5.73 -1.79
CA PHE A 37 -6.64 -4.63 -0.85
C PHE A 37 -5.51 -4.91 0.16
N VAL A 38 -5.30 -6.17 0.55
CA VAL A 38 -4.10 -6.59 1.31
C VAL A 38 -2.83 -6.18 0.56
N GLY A 39 -2.80 -6.34 -0.76
CA GLY A 39 -1.70 -5.90 -1.62
C GLY A 39 -1.55 -4.38 -1.68
N TYR A 40 -2.64 -3.62 -1.60
CA TYR A 40 -2.58 -2.15 -1.55
C TYR A 40 -1.92 -1.69 -0.25
N LEU A 41 -2.24 -2.34 0.87
CA LEU A 41 -1.63 -2.04 2.17
C LEU A 41 -0.17 -2.47 2.24
N LEU A 42 0.21 -3.58 1.60
CA LEU A 42 1.62 -3.94 1.41
C LEU A 42 2.35 -2.84 0.64
N LEU A 43 1.77 -2.39 -0.48
CA LEU A 43 2.34 -1.34 -1.31
C LEU A 43 2.54 -0.05 -0.49
N ASP A 44 1.52 0.36 0.27
CA ASP A 44 1.59 1.56 1.12
C ASP A 44 2.69 1.46 2.18
N ALA A 45 2.84 0.30 2.82
CA ALA A 45 3.91 0.04 3.77
C ALA A 45 5.29 0.06 3.09
N TRP A 46 5.40 -0.49 1.87
CA TRP A 46 6.66 -0.56 1.14
C TRP A 46 7.13 0.83 0.67
N ILE A 47 6.26 1.60 0.01
CA ILE A 47 6.61 2.92 -0.53
C ILE A 47 6.51 4.05 0.51
N GLY A 48 6.02 3.75 1.71
CA GLY A 48 5.79 4.73 2.77
C GLY A 48 4.68 5.73 2.42
N ASN A 49 3.57 5.24 1.88
CA ASN A 49 2.39 6.06 1.57
C ASN A 49 1.53 6.28 2.82
N GLY A 50 1.63 7.47 3.41
CA GLY A 50 0.90 7.79 4.63
C GLY A 50 -0.58 8.18 4.42
N ASP A 51 -1.01 8.32 3.17
CA ASP A 51 -2.21 9.10 2.82
C ASP A 51 -3.32 8.25 2.19
N ARG A 52 -3.41 6.96 2.55
CA ARG A 52 -4.50 6.07 2.10
C ARG A 52 -5.81 6.35 2.85
N HIS A 53 -6.38 7.55 2.70
CA HIS A 53 -7.70 7.88 3.24
C HIS A 53 -8.83 7.41 2.31
N HIS A 54 -10.08 7.58 2.75
CA HIS A 54 -11.29 7.06 2.08
C HIS A 54 -11.54 7.59 0.65
N GLU A 55 -10.82 8.62 0.20
CA GLU A 55 -10.92 9.11 -1.19
C GLU A 55 -9.83 8.50 -2.09
N ASN A 56 -8.76 7.96 -1.49
CA ASN A 56 -7.61 7.38 -2.19
C ASN A 56 -7.74 5.87 -2.42
N TRP A 57 -8.95 5.34 -2.32
CA TRP A 57 -9.38 4.03 -2.80
C TRP A 57 -10.89 4.07 -2.99
N GLY A 58 -11.46 3.13 -3.75
CA GLY A 58 -12.89 3.17 -3.98
C GLY A 58 -13.44 1.95 -4.67
N ILE A 59 -14.76 1.96 -4.87
CA ILE A 59 -15.51 0.94 -5.56
C ILE A 59 -16.13 1.57 -6.81
N VAL A 60 -15.82 0.99 -7.97
CA VAL A 60 -16.44 1.34 -9.24
C VAL A 60 -17.79 0.63 -9.33
N ARG A 61 -18.86 1.40 -9.50
CA ARG A 61 -20.20 0.86 -9.78
C ARG A 61 -20.51 0.96 -11.25
N MET A 62 -20.77 -0.16 -11.89
CA MET A 62 -21.14 -0.22 -13.29
C MET A 62 -22.62 -0.58 -13.42
N LYS A 63 -23.32 0.19 -14.24
CA LYS A 63 -24.67 -0.16 -14.71
C LYS A 63 -24.55 -0.57 -16.16
N THR A 64 -24.94 -1.80 -16.49
CA THR A 64 -25.02 -2.18 -17.89
C THR A 64 -26.28 -1.55 -18.49
N ALA A 65 -26.19 -0.98 -19.70
CA ALA A 65 -27.34 -0.32 -20.32
C ALA A 65 -28.49 -1.30 -20.65
N SER A 66 -28.20 -2.60 -20.67
CA SER A 66 -29.10 -3.68 -21.09
C SER A 66 -29.72 -4.47 -19.94
N THR A 67 -29.21 -4.36 -18.71
CA THR A 67 -29.79 -5.01 -17.52
C THR A 67 -29.91 -4.00 -16.38
N SER A 68 -30.91 -4.18 -15.51
CA SER A 68 -31.01 -3.39 -14.27
C SER A 68 -29.95 -3.78 -13.23
N GLU A 69 -28.98 -4.61 -13.59
CA GLU A 69 -27.95 -5.12 -12.68
C GLU A 69 -26.82 -4.09 -12.54
N GLU A 70 -26.52 -3.74 -11.29
CA GLU A 70 -25.38 -2.92 -10.91
C GLU A 70 -24.29 -3.85 -10.38
N THR A 71 -23.11 -3.84 -10.99
CA THR A 71 -21.94 -4.54 -10.46
C THR A 71 -21.04 -3.58 -9.72
N GLN A 72 -20.39 -4.08 -8.67
CA GLN A 72 -19.44 -3.33 -7.87
C GLN A 72 -18.06 -3.98 -8.00
N HIS A 73 -17.03 -3.17 -8.26
CA HIS A 73 -15.66 -3.64 -8.43
C HIS A 73 -14.72 -2.78 -7.60
N LEU A 74 -13.73 -3.38 -6.95
CA LEU A 74 -12.66 -2.61 -6.34
C LEU A 74 -11.92 -1.82 -7.42
N ALA A 75 -11.74 -0.52 -7.23
CA ALA A 75 -10.95 0.29 -8.16
C ALA A 75 -9.48 -0.17 -8.14
N PRO A 76 -8.75 -0.10 -9.28
CA PRO A 76 -7.29 -0.19 -9.27
C PRO A 76 -6.70 0.78 -8.27
N THR A 77 -5.53 0.47 -7.70
CA THR A 77 -4.89 1.38 -6.74
C THR A 77 -4.48 2.69 -7.44
N TYR A 78 -4.71 3.82 -6.77
CA TYR A 78 -4.40 5.16 -7.29
C TYR A 78 -3.93 6.09 -6.17
N ASP A 79 -3.51 7.29 -6.58
CA ASP A 79 -3.01 8.39 -5.73
C ASP A 79 -1.94 7.98 -4.70
N HIS A 80 -0.74 7.68 -5.20
CA HIS A 80 0.44 7.36 -4.37
C HIS A 80 1.40 8.54 -4.22
N ALA A 81 0.95 9.77 -4.49
CA ALA A 81 1.82 10.94 -4.55
C ALA A 81 2.43 11.33 -3.19
N SER A 82 1.80 10.89 -2.09
CA SER A 82 2.21 11.10 -0.70
C SER A 82 3.17 10.02 -0.18
N SER A 83 4.14 9.61 -1.01
CA SER A 83 5.06 8.49 -0.74
C SER A 83 6.54 8.89 -0.93
N LEU A 84 7.46 7.95 -0.66
CA LEU A 84 8.86 8.01 -1.09
C LEU A 84 9.64 9.27 -0.62
N GLY A 85 9.29 9.83 0.54
CA GLY A 85 10.00 11.00 1.07
C GLY A 85 9.68 12.31 0.36
N ARG A 86 8.54 12.40 -0.36
CA ARG A 86 8.17 13.56 -1.18
C ARG A 86 8.09 14.90 -0.44
N ASP A 87 7.80 14.88 0.86
CA ASP A 87 7.65 16.05 1.71
C ASP A 87 8.98 16.70 2.11
N LEU A 88 10.10 16.00 1.85
CA LEU A 88 11.43 16.46 2.24
C LEU A 88 12.05 17.36 1.17
N SER A 89 12.83 18.33 1.63
CA SER A 89 13.87 19.00 0.83
C SER A 89 15.16 18.17 0.82
N ASP A 90 16.06 18.43 -0.13
CA ASP A 90 17.34 17.70 -0.20
C ASP A 90 18.22 17.95 1.03
N SER A 91 18.21 19.16 1.60
CA SER A 91 18.87 19.46 2.88
C SER A 91 18.35 18.59 4.03
N GLN A 92 17.04 18.29 4.04
CA GLN A 92 16.46 17.39 5.03
C GLN A 92 16.83 15.92 4.76
N ARG A 93 16.85 15.49 3.49
CA ARG A 93 17.26 14.13 3.11
C ARG A 93 18.69 13.82 3.53
N GLN A 94 19.60 14.78 3.37
CA GLN A 94 21.01 14.63 3.77
C GLN A 94 21.21 14.56 5.29
N LYS A 95 20.30 15.15 6.07
CA LYS A 95 20.42 15.23 7.55
C LYS A 95 19.62 14.16 8.29
N ARG A 96 18.62 13.56 7.67
CA ARG A 96 17.72 12.58 8.30
C ARG A 96 18.22 11.16 8.07
N SER A 97 18.11 10.33 9.10
CA SER A 97 18.17 8.88 8.92
C SER A 97 16.94 8.43 8.13
N VAL A 98 17.17 7.72 7.02
CA VAL A 98 16.11 7.14 6.19
C VAL A 98 15.28 6.15 7.00
N GLU A 99 15.93 5.33 7.83
CA GLU A 99 15.27 4.36 8.70
C GLU A 99 14.36 5.06 9.73
N ALA A 100 14.86 6.12 10.38
CA ALA A 100 14.06 6.89 11.33
C ALA A 100 12.85 7.58 10.66
N TYR A 101 12.98 7.96 9.39
CA TYR A 101 11.88 8.49 8.58
C TYR A 101 10.86 7.39 8.24
N ALA A 102 11.32 6.26 7.68
CA ALA A 102 10.49 5.13 7.31
C ALA A 102 9.71 4.54 8.51
N ASN A 103 10.31 4.54 9.69
CA ASN A 103 9.67 4.10 10.94
C ASN A 103 8.59 5.07 11.49
N LYS A 104 8.43 6.25 10.88
CA LYS A 104 7.48 7.30 11.29
C LYS A 104 6.37 7.56 10.25
N CYS A 105 6.17 6.65 9.30
CA CYS A 105 5.08 6.75 8.33
C CYS A 105 3.74 6.35 8.97
N PHE A 106 2.93 7.33 9.36
CA PHE A 106 1.56 7.13 9.81
C PHE A 106 0.62 6.94 8.61
N SER A 107 -0.32 6.02 8.71
CA SER A 107 -1.40 5.85 7.73
C SER A 107 -2.58 6.77 8.04
N ALA A 108 -3.64 6.66 7.24
CA ALA A 108 -4.94 7.28 7.52
C ALA A 108 -5.88 6.37 8.34
N PHE A 109 -5.49 5.13 8.65
CA PHE A 109 -6.35 4.16 9.32
C PHE A 109 -6.17 4.16 10.84
N TYR A 110 -7.27 4.03 11.56
CA TYR A 110 -7.27 3.78 12.99
C TYR A 110 -7.43 2.28 13.28
N GLY A 111 -6.90 1.81 14.41
CA GLY A 111 -7.13 0.43 14.86
C GLY A 111 -8.52 0.27 15.47
N SER A 112 -8.93 1.24 16.29
CA SER A 112 -10.23 1.30 16.96
C SER A 112 -10.86 2.69 16.84
N VAL A 113 -12.18 2.78 17.03
CA VAL A 113 -12.95 4.03 17.04
C VAL A 113 -12.53 4.98 18.17
N ASP A 114 -11.96 4.43 19.24
CA ASP A 114 -11.49 5.14 20.43
C ASP A 114 -10.01 5.59 20.32
N ASP A 115 -9.31 5.15 19.27
CA ASP A 115 -7.91 5.49 19.08
C ASP A 115 -7.76 6.99 18.78
N ARG A 116 -6.81 7.62 19.49
CA ARG A 116 -6.47 9.03 19.30
C ARG A 116 -5.51 9.29 18.15
N LYS A 117 -4.88 8.24 17.62
CA LYS A 117 -3.87 8.32 16.55
C LYS A 117 -4.09 7.20 15.56
N THR A 118 -3.79 7.47 14.30
CA THR A 118 -3.76 6.44 13.26
C THR A 118 -2.61 5.47 13.50
N LEU A 119 -2.75 4.26 12.97
CA LEU A 119 -1.71 3.26 12.91
C LEU A 119 -0.64 3.66 11.90
N LYS A 120 0.57 3.15 12.05
CA LYS A 120 1.60 3.26 11.00
C LYS A 120 1.26 2.36 9.83
N THR A 121 1.73 2.69 8.63
CA THR A 121 1.50 1.87 7.43
C THR A 121 1.97 0.42 7.62
N PHE A 122 3.14 0.24 8.22
CA PHE A 122 3.66 -1.08 8.60
C PHE A 122 2.76 -1.81 9.60
N ASP A 123 2.24 -1.10 10.61
CA ASP A 123 1.39 -1.70 11.65
C ASP A 123 0.02 -2.10 11.08
N VAL A 124 -0.53 -1.29 10.17
CA VAL A 124 -1.74 -1.64 9.40
C VAL A 124 -1.50 -2.90 8.59
N PHE A 125 -0.44 -2.94 7.77
CA PHE A 125 -0.17 -4.13 6.98
C PHE A 125 0.08 -5.37 7.86
N SER A 126 0.82 -5.24 8.96
CA SER A 126 1.03 -6.33 9.92
C SER A 126 -0.28 -6.89 10.47
N LEU A 127 -1.18 -6.02 10.93
CA LEU A 127 -2.50 -6.43 11.43
C LEU A 127 -3.30 -7.15 10.34
N VAL A 128 -3.35 -6.61 9.13
CA VAL A 128 -4.10 -7.20 8.02
C VAL A 128 -3.47 -8.51 7.54
N ALA A 129 -2.14 -8.61 7.53
CA ALA A 129 -1.42 -9.81 7.11
C ALA A 129 -1.72 -10.99 8.04
N HIS A 130 -1.85 -10.78 9.35
CA HIS A 130 -2.26 -11.84 10.29
C HIS A 130 -3.73 -12.25 10.10
N ARG A 131 -4.58 -11.36 9.56
CA ARG A 131 -5.99 -11.65 9.27
C ARG A 131 -6.19 -12.34 7.92
N TYR A 132 -5.34 -12.06 6.94
CA TYR A 132 -5.36 -12.62 5.59
C TYR A 132 -3.98 -13.19 5.20
N PRO A 133 -3.46 -14.20 5.91
CA PRO A 133 -2.08 -14.66 5.75
C PRO A 133 -1.80 -15.22 4.35
N GLU A 134 -2.74 -15.94 3.74
CA GLU A 134 -2.58 -16.49 2.39
C GLU A 134 -2.37 -15.39 1.35
N ALA A 135 -3.25 -14.37 1.33
CA ALA A 135 -3.12 -13.23 0.43
C ALA A 135 -1.85 -12.43 0.71
N ALA A 136 -1.52 -12.20 2.00
CA ALA A 136 -0.32 -11.47 2.39
C ALA A 136 0.96 -12.18 1.92
N CYS A 137 1.04 -13.51 2.06
CA CYS A 137 2.17 -14.30 1.59
C CYS A 137 2.35 -14.20 0.07
N VAL A 138 1.26 -14.24 -0.72
CA VAL A 138 1.31 -14.05 -2.18
C VAL A 138 1.91 -12.68 -2.53
N TRP A 139 1.48 -11.61 -1.86
CA TRP A 139 2.01 -10.27 -2.12
C TRP A 139 3.45 -10.09 -1.65
N LEU A 140 3.83 -10.68 -0.51
CA LEU A 140 5.20 -10.66 0.01
C LEU A 140 6.17 -11.45 -0.89
N GLU A 141 5.75 -12.59 -1.44
CA GLU A 141 6.52 -13.33 -2.44
C GLU A 141 6.76 -12.47 -3.70
N ARG A 142 5.75 -11.73 -4.15
CA ARG A 142 5.93 -10.79 -5.26
C ARG A 142 6.91 -9.67 -4.93
N LEU A 143 6.85 -9.12 -3.71
CA LEU A 143 7.79 -8.11 -3.24
C LEU A 143 9.23 -8.63 -3.19
N GLU A 144 9.44 -9.87 -2.72
CA GLU A 144 10.75 -10.52 -2.68
C GLU A 144 11.39 -10.67 -4.06
N ASN A 145 10.57 -10.87 -5.10
CA ASN A 145 11.04 -10.97 -6.48
C ASN A 145 11.40 -9.62 -7.12
N ILE A 146 11.20 -8.49 -6.44
CA ILE A 146 11.62 -7.17 -6.93
C ILE A 146 13.08 -6.94 -6.55
N SER A 147 13.97 -6.92 -7.53
CA SER A 147 15.39 -6.72 -7.31
C SER A 147 15.75 -5.24 -7.14
N LYS A 148 16.94 -4.99 -6.58
CA LYS A 148 17.54 -3.63 -6.56
C LYS A 148 17.75 -3.07 -7.97
N VAL A 149 17.98 -3.95 -8.96
CA VAL A 149 18.16 -3.54 -10.36
C VAL A 149 16.84 -3.02 -10.93
N ASP A 150 15.72 -3.71 -10.66
CA ASP A 150 14.39 -3.26 -11.11
C ASP A 150 14.05 -1.88 -10.56
N ILE A 151 14.33 -1.66 -9.26
CA ILE A 151 14.15 -0.36 -8.61
C ILE A 151 15.01 0.70 -9.29
N LEU A 152 16.32 0.43 -9.45
CA LEU A 152 17.25 1.36 -10.08
C LEU A 152 16.84 1.71 -11.51
N ASP A 153 16.37 0.73 -12.28
CA ASP A 153 15.92 0.93 -13.66
C ASP A 153 14.68 1.81 -13.75
N ILE A 154 13.74 1.71 -12.80
CA ILE A 154 12.61 2.63 -12.70
C ILE A 154 13.10 4.06 -12.43
N PHE A 155 13.99 4.26 -11.46
CA PHE A 155 14.53 5.59 -11.15
C PHE A 155 15.37 6.18 -12.30
N ASN A 156 16.10 5.35 -13.04
CA ASN A 156 16.90 5.80 -14.18
C ASN A 156 16.06 6.29 -15.37
N ARG A 157 14.79 5.88 -15.47
CA ARG A 157 13.86 6.38 -16.50
C ARG A 157 13.31 7.77 -16.17
N ILE A 158 13.43 8.23 -14.93
CA ILE A 158 12.96 9.56 -14.52
C ILE A 158 13.93 10.61 -15.06
N ASN A 159 13.41 11.65 -15.71
CA ASN A 159 14.24 12.76 -16.19
C ASN A 159 14.99 13.40 -15.01
N ARG A 160 16.33 13.51 -15.12
CA ARG A 160 17.20 14.07 -14.08
C ARG A 160 16.91 15.54 -13.75
N SER A 161 16.18 16.27 -14.59
CA SER A 161 15.69 17.61 -14.28
C SER A 161 14.46 17.63 -13.36
N ARG A 162 13.80 16.47 -13.16
CA ARG A 162 12.60 16.31 -12.33
C ARG A 162 12.88 15.73 -10.95
N ILE A 163 14.00 15.01 -10.79
CA ILE A 163 14.39 14.38 -9.52
C ILE A 163 15.88 14.60 -9.25
N SER A 164 16.21 15.07 -8.05
CA SER A 164 17.60 15.24 -7.64
C SER A 164 18.24 13.88 -7.30
N PRO A 165 19.58 13.77 -7.35
CA PRO A 165 20.28 12.58 -6.89
C PRO A 165 19.98 12.22 -5.43
N ASP A 166 19.81 13.23 -4.56
CA ASP A 166 19.48 13.02 -3.14
C ASP A 166 18.05 12.47 -2.96
N ALA A 167 17.07 13.01 -3.69
CA ALA A 167 15.71 12.50 -3.68
C ALA A 167 15.62 11.06 -4.19
N SER A 168 16.31 10.75 -5.30
CA SER A 168 16.35 9.41 -5.85
C SER A 168 17.00 8.41 -4.88
N ARG A 169 18.16 8.74 -4.30
CA ARG A 169 18.82 7.86 -3.31
C ARG A 169 17.95 7.65 -2.08
N PHE A 170 17.35 8.70 -1.54
CA PHE A 170 16.51 8.61 -0.34
C PHE A 170 15.29 7.72 -0.58
N ALA A 171 14.62 7.86 -1.71
CA ALA A 171 13.48 7.04 -2.08
C ALA A 171 13.86 5.56 -2.27
N GLN A 172 14.98 5.27 -2.93
CA GLN A 172 15.50 3.91 -3.07
C GLN A 172 15.81 3.27 -1.70
N SER A 173 16.45 4.03 -0.80
CA SER A 173 16.72 3.55 0.56
C SER A 173 15.44 3.28 1.38
N ILE A 174 14.35 4.04 1.18
CA ILE A 174 13.04 3.72 1.80
C ILE A 174 12.57 2.35 1.32
N LEU A 175 12.59 2.11 0.01
CA LEU A 175 12.13 0.85 -0.59
C LEU A 175 12.94 -0.34 -0.07
N GLU A 176 14.26 -0.19 0.05
CA GLU A 176 15.15 -1.24 0.58
C GLU A 176 14.84 -1.55 2.06
N ILE A 177 14.76 -0.51 2.90
CA ILE A 177 14.51 -0.67 4.35
C ILE A 177 13.14 -1.30 4.60
N ASN A 178 12.10 -0.80 3.93
CA ASN A 178 10.75 -1.32 4.12
C ASN A 178 10.59 -2.71 3.53
N CYS A 179 11.22 -3.02 2.38
CA CYS A 179 11.23 -4.38 1.84
C CYS A 179 11.80 -5.37 2.87
N HIS A 180 12.97 -5.07 3.45
CA HIS A 180 13.56 -5.92 4.48
C HIS A 180 12.61 -6.15 5.66
N ARG A 181 12.03 -5.07 6.21
CA ARG A 181 11.07 -5.16 7.34
C ARG A 181 9.84 -6.00 7.00
N LEU A 182 9.30 -5.86 5.80
CA LEU A 182 8.12 -6.59 5.34
C LEU A 182 8.42 -8.08 5.11
N LEU A 183 9.59 -8.40 4.57
CA LEU A 183 10.00 -9.80 4.39
C LEU A 183 10.32 -10.49 5.72
N THR A 184 10.88 -9.77 6.70
CA THR A 184 11.02 -10.30 8.07
C THR A 184 9.66 -10.54 8.73
N LEU A 185 8.67 -9.66 8.51
CA LEU A 185 7.30 -9.88 9.00
C LEU A 185 6.70 -11.20 8.46
N ARG A 186 7.04 -11.61 7.23
CA ARG A 186 6.54 -12.87 6.64
C ARG A 186 6.83 -14.09 7.53
N GLU A 187 7.95 -14.07 8.25
CA GLU A 187 8.35 -15.16 9.15
C GLU A 187 7.39 -15.37 10.32
N THR A 188 6.58 -14.36 10.66
CA THR A 188 5.57 -14.43 11.74
C THR A 188 4.19 -14.85 11.24
N LEU A 189 4.00 -15.02 9.93
CA LEU A 189 2.73 -15.43 9.32
C LEU A 189 2.60 -16.94 9.13
N LEU A 190 3.66 -17.70 9.42
CA LEU A 190 3.76 -19.16 9.39
C LEU A 190 3.35 -19.76 10.74
#